data_AF-A0A7M2Z116-F1
#
_entry.id   AF-A0A7M2Z116-F1
#
_cell.length_a   1.000
_cell.length_b   1.000
_cell.length_c   1.000
_cell.angle_alpha   90.00
_cell.angle_beta   90.00
_cell.angle_gamma   90.00
#
_symmetry.space_group_name_H-M   'P 1'
#
loop_
_entity.id
_entity.type
_entity.pdbx_description
1 polymer ?
#
loop_
_entity_poly.entity_id
_entity_poly.type
_entity_poly.pdbx_seq_one_letter_code
_entity_poly.pdbx_strand_id
1 'polypeptide(L)'
;MSSSADARRVDSARRDLRDSWAFRLAAVGIVLLAALLVARGCASSDRTVSQQQAEKIARAAVSFTPDRMQIRLVQQGIPPRAVWAVSLYDVDADGNPTRYRVVRVDGRTGAVLEP
;
A
#
# COMPACT_ATOMS: atom_id res chain seq x y z
N MET A 1 -56.20 -24.37 -41.94
CA MET A 1 -55.99 -23.06 -41.29
C MET A 1 -56.04 -23.24 -39.79
N SER A 2 -54.90 -23.43 -39.12
CA SER A 2 -54.66 -23.25 -37.67
C SER A 2 -53.25 -23.75 -37.34
N SER A 3 -52.23 -22.95 -37.66
CA SER A 3 -50.84 -23.29 -37.32
C SER A 3 -49.95 -22.04 -37.31
N SER A 4 -50.39 -21.00 -36.59
CA SER A 4 -49.61 -19.74 -36.50
C SER A 4 -49.74 -19.02 -35.15
N ALA A 5 -50.43 -19.61 -34.16
CA ALA A 5 -50.57 -19.02 -32.83
C ALA A 5 -49.46 -19.43 -31.84
N ASP A 6 -48.74 -20.53 -32.10
CA ASP A 6 -47.87 -21.14 -31.09
C ASP A 6 -46.42 -20.61 -31.07
N ALA A 7 -46.02 -19.84 -32.09
CA ALA A 7 -44.65 -19.34 -32.22
C ALA A 7 -44.35 -18.06 -31.40
N ARG A 8 -45.34 -17.49 -30.69
CA ARG A 8 -45.21 -16.15 -30.05
C ARG A 8 -44.91 -16.15 -28.55
N ARG A 9 -44.65 -17.31 -27.93
CA ARG A 9 -44.58 -17.41 -26.46
C ARG A 9 -43.19 -17.78 -25.87
N VAL A 10 -42.11 -17.65 -26.64
CA VAL A 10 -40.78 -18.13 -26.18
C VAL A 10 -39.73 -17.02 -25.93
N ASP A 11 -39.95 -15.77 -26.36
CA ASP A 11 -38.85 -14.78 -26.41
C ASP A 11 -38.90 -13.59 -25.44
N SER A 12 -39.86 -13.54 -24.50
CA SER A 12 -39.95 -12.44 -23.53
C SER A 12 -39.19 -12.68 -22.23
N ALA A 13 -38.78 -13.91 -21.92
CA ALA A 13 -38.12 -14.24 -20.64
C ALA A 13 -36.59 -14.02 -20.64
N ARG A 14 -35.99 -13.64 -21.78
CA ARG A 14 -34.54 -13.37 -21.93
C ARG A 14 -34.15 -11.89 -21.87
N ARG A 15 -35.10 -11.00 -21.60
CA ARG A 15 -34.88 -9.59 -21.21
C ARG A 15 -35.32 -9.56 -19.74
N ASP A 16 -34.51 -9.33 -18.72
CA ASP A 16 -33.60 -8.21 -18.56
C ASP A 16 -32.82 -8.38 -17.22
N LEU A 17 -32.11 -9.49 -17.05
CA LEU A 17 -31.31 -9.68 -15.81
C LEU A 17 -30.13 -8.70 -15.76
N ARG A 18 -29.65 -8.25 -16.92
CA ARG A 18 -28.49 -7.35 -17.06
C ARG A 18 -28.82 -5.88 -16.74
N ASP A 19 -30.04 -5.37 -16.96
CA ASP A 19 -30.43 -4.01 -16.52
C ASP A 19 -31.17 -3.98 -15.18
N SER A 20 -31.30 -5.13 -14.50
CA SER A 20 -31.75 -5.11 -13.11
C SER A 20 -30.74 -4.33 -12.25
N TRP A 21 -31.23 -3.31 -11.53
CA TRP A 21 -30.42 -2.46 -10.66
C TRP A 21 -29.58 -3.29 -9.65
N ALA A 22 -30.12 -4.44 -9.22
CA ALA A 22 -29.45 -5.40 -8.37
C ALA A 22 -28.20 -6.02 -9.03
N PHE A 23 -28.29 -6.38 -10.31
CA PHE A 23 -27.13 -6.89 -11.06
C PHE A 23 -26.05 -5.82 -11.21
N ARG A 24 -26.45 -4.57 -11.49
CA ARG A 24 -25.50 -3.44 -11.58
C ARG A 24 -24.77 -3.20 -10.27
N LEU A 25 -25.47 -3.21 -9.13
CA LEU A 25 -24.85 -3.06 -7.82
C LEU A 25 -23.92 -4.23 -7.49
N ALA A 26 -24.33 -5.46 -7.78
CA ALA A 26 -23.49 -6.64 -7.60
C ALA A 26 -22.22 -6.58 -8.46
N ALA A 27 -22.35 -6.20 -9.73
CA ALA A 27 -21.23 -6.05 -10.65
C ALA A 27 -20.24 -4.98 -10.17
N VAL A 28 -20.72 -3.80 -9.75
CA VAL A 28 -19.88 -2.75 -9.17
C VAL A 28 -19.19 -3.24 -7.90
N GLY A 29 -19.90 -3.92 -7.00
CA GLY A 29 -19.32 -4.51 -5.79
C GLY A 29 -18.20 -5.50 -6.08
N ILE A 30 -18.39 -6.38 -7.07
CA ILE A 30 -17.37 -7.35 -7.50
C ILE A 30 -16.14 -6.63 -8.06
N VAL A 31 -16.33 -5.62 -8.92
CA VAL A 31 -15.23 -4.85 -9.49
C VAL A 31 -14.43 -4.13 -8.39
N LEU A 32 -15.10 -3.52 -7.41
CA LEU A 32 -14.45 -2.86 -6.29
C LEU A 32 -13.67 -3.84 -5.41
N LEU A 33 -14.23 -5.02 -5.13
CA LEU A 33 -13.55 -6.09 -4.39
C LEU A 33 -12.30 -6.58 -5.14
N ALA A 34 -12.41 -6.82 -6.44
CA ALA A 34 -11.28 -7.23 -7.26
C ALA A 34 -10.17 -6.16 -7.27
N ALA A 35 -10.53 -4.88 -7.44
CA ALA A 35 -9.59 -3.77 -7.39
C ALA A 35 -8.90 -3.68 -6.01
N LEU A 36 -9.64 -3.87 -4.92
CA LEU A 36 -9.10 -3.87 -3.56
C LEU A 36 -8.11 -5.02 -3.34
N LEU A 37 -8.42 -6.21 -3.84
CA LEU A 37 -7.55 -7.38 -3.74
C LEU A 37 -6.26 -7.19 -4.55
N VAL A 38 -6.36 -6.64 -5.76
CA VAL A 38 -5.19 -6.29 -6.59
C VAL A 38 -4.34 -5.20 -5.90
N ALA A 39 -4.97 -4.15 -5.38
CA ALA A 39 -4.27 -3.10 -4.65
C ALA A 39 -3.54 -3.64 -3.40
N ARG A 40 -4.18 -4.56 -2.65
CA ARG A 40 -3.54 -5.27 -1.53
C ARG A 40 -2.41 -6.19 -1.99
N GLY A 41 -2.58 -6.89 -3.11
CA GLY A 41 -1.57 -7.78 -3.68
C GLY A 41 -0.31 -7.03 -4.12
N CYS A 42 -0.45 -5.87 -4.78
CA CYS A 42 0.68 -4.99 -5.10
C CYS A 42 1.36 -4.45 -3.84
N ALA A 43 0.60 -4.10 -2.80
CA ALA A 43 1.15 -3.63 -1.54
C ALA A 43 1.92 -4.72 -0.75
N SER A 44 1.61 -6.00 -0.97
CA SER A 44 2.21 -7.13 -0.23
C SER A 44 3.30 -7.89 -1.00
N SER A 45 3.37 -7.76 -2.33
CA SER A 45 4.30 -8.54 -3.17
C SER A 45 5.70 -7.94 -3.27
N ASP A 46 5.88 -6.69 -2.85
CA ASP A 46 7.19 -6.09 -2.71
C ASP A 46 7.76 -6.47 -1.34
N ARG A 47 8.70 -7.42 -1.29
CA ARG A 47 9.51 -7.72 -0.08
C ARG A 47 10.40 -6.51 0.22
N THR A 48 9.78 -5.44 0.66
CA THR A 48 10.40 -4.17 1.02
C THR A 48 10.51 -4.10 2.53
N VAL A 49 11.56 -3.43 2.99
CA VAL A 49 11.79 -3.15 4.40
C VAL A 49 10.62 -2.31 4.90
N SER A 50 9.91 -2.81 5.91
CA SER A 50 8.84 -2.06 6.55
C SER A 50 9.42 -0.91 7.39
N GLN A 51 8.59 0.09 7.71
CA GLN A 51 8.98 1.19 8.60
C GLN A 51 9.52 0.68 9.95
N GLN A 52 8.87 -0.31 10.56
CA GLN A 52 9.32 -0.90 11.83
C GLN A 52 10.65 -1.64 11.70
N GLN A 53 10.92 -2.23 10.53
CA GLN A 53 12.19 -2.90 10.29
C GLN A 53 13.30 -1.86 10.09
N ALA A 54 13.04 -0.78 9.36
CA ALA A 54 13.96 0.35 9.21
C ALA A 54 14.28 1.02 10.56
N GLU A 55 13.29 1.17 11.44
CA GLU A 55 13.49 1.63 12.82
C GLU A 55 14.48 0.74 13.58
N LYS A 56 14.26 -0.58 13.57
CA LYS A 56 15.13 -1.53 14.30
C LYS A 56 16.57 -1.48 13.78
N ILE A 57 16.73 -1.42 12.46
CA ILE A 57 18.04 -1.31 11.81
C ILE A 57 18.72 0.01 12.21
N ALA A 58 18.02 1.13 12.12
CA ALA A 58 18.55 2.44 12.44
C ALA A 58 18.93 2.59 13.93
N ARG A 59 18.10 2.07 14.84
CA ARG A 59 18.40 2.05 16.27
C ARG A 59 19.63 1.21 16.61
N ALA A 60 19.82 0.09 15.91
CA ALA A 60 21.01 -0.75 16.08
C ALA A 60 22.28 -0.13 15.46
N ALA A 61 22.14 0.80 14.52
CA ALA A 61 23.27 1.47 13.85
C ALA A 61 23.86 2.63 14.67
N VAL A 62 23.14 3.16 15.66
CA VAL A 62 23.61 4.26 16.51
C VAL A 62 24.05 3.78 17.89
N SER A 63 25.02 4.48 18.50
CA SER A 63 25.59 4.14 19.80
C SER A 63 24.84 4.75 21.00
N PHE A 64 23.69 5.38 20.78
CA PHE A 64 22.89 6.04 21.81
C PHE A 64 21.41 5.66 21.67
N THR A 65 20.67 5.78 22.77
CA THR A 65 19.21 5.57 22.77
C THR A 65 18.53 6.92 22.54
N PRO A 66 17.94 7.17 21.36
CA PRO A 66 17.31 8.46 21.07
C PRO A 66 15.99 8.64 21.83
N ASP A 67 15.76 9.85 22.31
CA ASP A 67 14.48 10.25 22.93
C ASP A 67 13.34 10.31 21.90
N ARG A 68 13.65 10.79 20.70
CA ARG A 68 12.69 10.97 19.61
C ARG A 68 13.23 10.45 18.28
N MET A 69 12.30 10.10 17.41
CA MET A 69 12.62 9.56 16.10
C MET A 69 11.60 9.97 15.07
N GLN A 70 12.08 10.23 13.87
CA GLN A 70 11.26 10.51 12.71
C GLN A 70 11.71 9.63 11.54
N ILE A 71 10.74 8.98 10.90
CA ILE A 71 11.01 8.02 9.82
C ILE A 71 10.27 8.49 8.58
N ARG A 72 10.99 8.58 7.45
CA ARG A 72 10.42 8.96 6.16
C ARG A 72 10.96 8.07 5.06
N LEU A 73 10.08 7.58 4.19
CA LEU A 73 10.48 6.94 2.95
C LEU A 73 10.68 7.99 1.86
N VAL A 74 11.83 7.97 1.22
CA VAL A 74 12.21 8.91 0.16
C VAL A 74 12.75 8.16 -1.05
N GLN A 75 12.57 8.70 -2.24
CA GLN A 75 13.19 8.18 -3.46
C GLN A 75 14.52 8.88 -3.68
N GLN A 76 15.60 8.13 -3.92
CA GLN A 76 16.94 8.68 -4.09
C GLN A 76 17.68 8.05 -5.28
N GLY A 77 18.50 8.85 -5.95
CA GLY A 77 19.35 8.40 -7.07
C GLY A 77 18.63 8.31 -8.43
N ILE A 78 19.39 7.88 -9.45
CA ILE A 78 18.91 7.61 -10.81
C ILE A 78 19.53 6.27 -11.25
N PRO A 79 18.74 5.20 -11.48
CA PRO A 79 17.28 5.12 -11.30
C PRO A 79 16.87 5.30 -9.83
N PRO A 80 15.63 5.78 -9.55
CA PRO A 80 15.17 6.03 -8.19
C PRO A 80 15.05 4.72 -7.39
N ARG A 81 15.64 4.71 -6.19
CA ARG A 81 15.49 3.64 -5.20
C ARG A 81 14.83 4.17 -3.93
N ALA A 82 13.97 3.35 -3.34
CA ALA A 82 13.36 3.64 -2.05
C ALA A 82 14.40 3.57 -0.92
N VAL A 83 14.49 4.62 -0.12
CA VAL A 83 15.38 4.73 1.03
C VAL A 83 14.57 5.22 2.23
N TRP A 84 14.71 4.54 3.37
CA TRP A 84 14.22 5.03 4.64
C TRP A 84 15.24 5.98 5.26
N ALA A 85 14.88 7.25 5.41
CA ALA A 85 15.62 8.22 6.21
C ALA A 85 15.07 8.20 7.64
N VAL A 86 15.88 7.74 8.57
CA VAL A 86 15.53 7.64 10.00
C VAL A 86 16.34 8.67 10.77
N SER A 87 15.69 9.76 11.15
CA SER A 87 16.26 10.80 11.99
C SER A 87 16.08 10.42 13.45
N LEU A 88 17.17 10.31 14.21
CA LEU A 88 17.20 9.95 15.62
C LEU A 88 17.80 11.11 16.41
N TYR A 89 17.12 11.55 17.47
CA TYR A 89 17.58 12.70 18.24
C TYR A 89 17.19 12.67 19.72
N ASP A 90 18.09 13.21 20.54
CA ASP A 90 17.87 13.51 21.95
C ASP A 90 17.31 14.92 22.08
N VAL A 91 16.53 15.19 23.12
CA VAL A 91 15.98 16.51 23.39
C VAL A 91 16.34 17.00 24.79
N ASP A 92 16.54 18.30 24.97
CA ASP A 92 16.69 18.90 26.30
C ASP A 92 15.33 19.07 27.00
N ALA A 93 15.35 19.65 28.21
CA ALA A 93 14.15 19.93 28.99
C ALA A 93 13.18 20.89 28.28
N ASP A 94 13.69 21.74 27.39
CA ASP A 94 12.91 22.70 26.60
C ASP A 94 12.42 22.08 25.27
N GLY A 95 12.81 20.84 24.97
CA GLY A 95 12.45 20.09 23.77
C GLY A 95 13.34 20.37 22.55
N ASN A 96 14.47 21.07 22.71
CA ASN A 96 15.40 21.34 21.62
C ASN A 96 16.29 20.12 21.33
N PRO A 97 16.62 19.83 20.06
CA PRO A 97 17.52 18.74 19.73
C PRO A 97 18.93 18.97 20.25
N THR A 98 19.45 18.08 21.09
CA THR A 98 20.81 18.15 21.65
C THR A 98 21.80 17.23 20.94
N ARG A 99 21.30 16.11 20.39
CA ARG A 99 22.06 15.17 19.58
C ARG A 99 21.22 14.73 18.40
N TYR A 100 21.83 14.62 17.23
CA TYR A 100 21.13 14.27 15.99
C TYR A 100 21.95 13.33 15.11
N ARG A 101 21.30 12.30 14.57
CA ARG A 101 21.82 11.38 13.54
C ARG A 101 20.75 11.03 12.54
N VAL A 102 21.14 10.81 11.29
CA VAL A 102 20.25 10.30 10.24
C VAL A 102 20.83 9.02 9.69
N VAL A 103 20.14 7.92 9.94
CA VAL A 103 20.50 6.65 9.35
C VAL A 103 19.68 6.46 8.08
N ARG A 104 20.36 6.16 6.97
CA ARG A 104 19.72 5.82 5.69
C ARG A 104 19.73 4.31 5.50
N VAL A 105 18.55 3.73 5.33
CA VAL A 105 18.37 2.29 5.13
C VAL A 105 17.77 2.04 3.75
N ASP A 106 18.38 1.16 2.97
CA ASP A 106 17.85 0.74 1.66
C ASP A 106 16.49 0.06 1.84
N GLY A 107 15.46 0.59 1.19
CA GLY A 107 14.07 0.17 1.36
C GLY A 107 13.75 -1.22 0.81
N ARG A 108 14.67 -1.85 0.08
CA ARG A 108 14.50 -3.21 -0.46
C ARG A 108 15.33 -4.23 0.30
N THR A 109 16.57 -3.88 0.65
CA THR A 109 17.56 -4.81 1.22
C THR A 109 17.74 -4.67 2.73
N GLY A 110 17.47 -3.51 3.30
CA GLY A 110 17.76 -3.22 4.70
C GLY A 110 19.21 -2.85 4.99
N ALA A 111 20.04 -2.70 3.95
CA ALA A 111 21.42 -2.25 4.10
C ALA A 111 21.47 -0.81 4.62
N VAL A 112 22.34 -0.55 5.60
CA VAL A 112 22.66 0.83 6.03
C VAL A 112 23.55 1.45 4.96
N LEU A 113 23.03 2.49 4.31
CA LEU A 113 23.72 3.24 3.26
C LEU A 113 24.58 4.36 3.84
N GLU A 114 24.11 4.97 4.94
CA GLU A 114 24.76 6.07 5.64
C GLU A 114 24.36 5.98 7.13
N PRO A 115 25.31 5.85 8.08
CA PRO A 115 25.04 5.79 9.51
C PRO A 115 25.07 7.16 10.22
#